data_AF-A0A960FP76-F1
#
_entry.id   AF-A0A960FP76-F1
#
_cell.length_a   1.000
_cell.length_b   1.000
_cell.length_c   1.000
_cell.angle_alpha   90.00
_cell.angle_beta   90.00
_cell.angle_gamma   90.00
#
_symmetry.space_group_name_H-M   'P 1'
#
loop_
_entity.id
_entity.type
_entity.pdbx_description
1 polymer ?
#
loop_
_entity_poly.entity_id
_entity_poly.type
_entity_poly.pdbx_seq_one_letter_code
_entity_poly.pdbx_strand_id
1 'polypeptide(L)'
;MPSTGPRAAIASLLAALALATTLVVPAAAQAPTPGSTPGSSPTALATPVLSVRRAPEFLRSQAIDAAVEQQVAPVLADVPEQSCLAITDHGRDVTGVRRDLPLIPASVNKLLTTDAAVAVLGPTATLDTVVRADAAPGPDGVVAGNLYLVGGGDPLLFTEGFRVTLKDEDQIQTDFAAVADAVAAAGITEVRGGIVGDESRYD
;
A
#
# COMPACT_ATOMS: atom_id res chain seq x y z
N MET A 1 43.35 29.64 33.23
CA MET A 1 44.43 29.55 32.23
C MET A 1 43.83 29.15 30.89
N PRO A 2 43.57 30.13 30.02
CA PRO A 2 43.08 29.93 28.66
C PRO A 2 44.25 30.05 27.65
N SER A 3 44.18 29.32 26.54
CA SER A 3 44.72 29.75 25.24
C SER A 3 43.68 29.34 24.20
N THR A 4 42.97 30.20 23.47
CA THR A 4 43.28 31.33 22.56
C THR A 4 44.10 30.94 21.33
N GLY A 5 43.39 30.77 20.21
CA GLY A 5 43.88 30.88 18.84
C GLY A 5 42.68 31.03 17.87
N PRO A 6 42.75 31.85 16.81
CA PRO A 6 41.69 32.79 16.49
C PRO A 6 40.82 32.46 15.26
N ARG A 7 39.69 33.17 15.20
CA ARG A 7 38.77 33.35 14.07
C ARG A 7 39.41 34.18 12.94
N ALA A 8 38.88 33.96 11.74
CA ALA A 8 38.50 34.96 10.73
C ALA A 8 39.26 34.98 9.38
N ALA A 9 38.42 35.07 8.33
CA ALA A 9 38.66 35.67 7.01
C ALA A 9 39.66 34.90 6.10
N ILE A 10 39.50 34.81 4.79
CA ILE A 10 39.31 35.91 3.83
C ILE A 10 38.69 35.32 2.56
N ALA A 11 37.61 35.95 2.11
CA ALA A 11 37.13 35.85 0.76
C ALA A 11 38.09 36.60 -0.20
N SER A 12 38.19 36.10 -1.42
CA SER A 12 38.61 36.80 -2.64
C SER A 12 40.08 36.68 -3.07
N LEU A 13 40.20 36.40 -4.37
CA LEU A 13 41.23 36.90 -5.29
C LEU A 13 42.49 36.06 -5.51
N LEU A 14 42.39 35.05 -6.39
CA LEU A 14 43.42 34.81 -7.41
C LEU A 14 42.73 34.61 -8.77
N ALA A 15 42.35 35.75 -9.36
CA ALA A 15 42.28 35.91 -10.79
C ALA A 15 43.72 36.09 -11.31
N ALA A 16 44.20 35.17 -12.15
CA ALA A 16 45.12 35.48 -13.25
C ALA A 16 45.38 34.24 -14.10
N LEU A 17 44.95 34.34 -15.36
CA LEU A 17 45.65 33.82 -16.54
C LEU A 17 45.77 32.30 -16.74
N ALA A 18 44.75 31.74 -17.41
CA ALA A 18 44.98 30.80 -18.50
C ALA A 18 44.00 31.11 -19.63
N LEU A 19 44.31 32.16 -20.39
CA LEU A 19 43.76 32.42 -21.71
C LEU A 19 44.36 31.39 -22.68
N ALA A 20 43.52 30.56 -23.30
CA ALA A 20 43.66 30.02 -24.67
C ALA A 20 42.56 28.98 -24.89
N THR A 21 41.31 29.37 -25.17
CA THR A 21 40.72 29.41 -26.52
C THR A 21 41.22 28.32 -27.49
N THR A 22 40.38 27.32 -27.76
CA THR A 22 40.12 26.63 -29.05
C THR A 22 39.16 25.45 -28.73
N LEU A 23 38.08 25.12 -29.43
CA LEU A 23 37.35 25.65 -30.59
C LEU A 23 35.97 24.96 -30.52
N VAL A 24 34.91 25.68 -30.15
CA VAL A 24 33.55 25.26 -30.52
C VAL A 24 33.36 25.83 -31.91
N VAL A 25 33.42 24.98 -32.93
CA VAL A 25 32.97 25.36 -34.27
C VAL A 25 31.45 25.26 -34.27
N PRO A 26 30.70 26.38 -34.34
CA PRO A 26 29.35 26.29 -34.84
C PRO A 26 29.49 25.94 -36.32
N ALA A 27 28.77 24.93 -36.79
CA ALA A 27 28.55 24.77 -38.23
C ALA A 27 27.67 25.95 -38.68
N ALA A 28 28.31 27.10 -38.91
CA ALA A 28 27.71 28.20 -39.64
C ALA A 28 27.50 27.70 -41.06
N ALA A 29 26.24 27.35 -41.36
CA ALA A 29 25.79 27.11 -42.71
C ALA A 29 26.20 28.32 -43.56
N GLN A 30 27.07 28.09 -44.54
CA GLN A 30 27.46 29.10 -45.51
C GLN A 30 26.21 29.68 -46.15
N ALA A 31 26.11 31.02 -46.14
CA ALA A 31 25.12 31.71 -46.94
C ALA A 31 25.31 31.29 -48.40
N PRO A 32 24.25 30.84 -49.11
CA PRO A 32 24.38 30.42 -50.49
C PRO A 32 24.79 31.62 -51.35
N THR A 33 25.78 31.42 -52.21
CA THR A 33 26.11 32.34 -53.30
C THR A 33 24.87 32.53 -54.20
N PRO A 34 24.46 33.78 -54.53
CA PRO A 34 23.35 34.01 -55.44
C PRO A 34 23.83 33.73 -56.86
N GLY A 35 23.60 32.51 -57.34
CA GLY A 35 24.03 32.15 -58.68
C GLY A 35 24.08 30.65 -58.94
N SER A 36 23.05 29.92 -58.55
CA SER A 36 22.70 28.59 -59.05
C SER A 36 21.35 28.26 -58.43
N THR A 37 20.28 28.35 -59.21
CA THR A 37 19.00 27.76 -58.83
C THR A 37 19.03 26.31 -59.32
N PRO A 38 19.43 25.30 -58.52
CA PRO A 38 18.90 23.98 -58.78
C PRO A 38 17.39 24.14 -58.69
N GLY A 39 16.68 23.83 -59.77
CA GLY A 39 15.23 23.94 -59.81
C GLY A 39 14.65 23.20 -58.61
N SER A 40 14.26 23.96 -57.59
CA SER A 40 13.49 23.47 -56.46
C SER A 40 12.13 23.12 -57.02
N SER A 41 12.01 21.94 -57.61
CA SER A 41 10.74 21.26 -57.64
C SER A 41 10.24 21.29 -56.20
N PRO A 42 9.05 21.82 -55.90
CA PRO A 42 8.50 21.65 -54.58
C PRO A 42 8.34 20.14 -54.43
N THR A 43 9.26 19.50 -53.71
CA THR A 43 9.02 18.16 -53.20
C THR A 43 7.79 18.34 -52.33
N ALA A 44 6.62 18.08 -52.91
CA ALA A 44 5.37 18.11 -52.20
C ALA A 44 5.60 17.21 -50.99
N LEU A 45 5.57 17.80 -49.79
CA LEU A 45 5.65 17.07 -48.53
C LEU A 45 4.33 16.29 -48.39
N ALA A 46 4.15 15.28 -49.23
CA ALA A 46 3.07 14.34 -49.15
C ALA A 46 3.42 13.40 -48.02
N THR A 47 3.03 13.75 -46.80
CA THR A 47 3.04 12.78 -45.70
C THR A 47 2.05 11.68 -46.09
N PRO A 48 2.46 10.42 -46.31
CA PRO A 48 1.54 9.37 -46.73
C PRO A 48 0.39 9.24 -45.73
N VAL A 49 -0.78 8.79 -46.19
CA VAL A 49 -1.96 8.59 -45.32
C VAL A 49 -1.63 7.63 -44.16
N LEU A 50 -0.77 6.63 -44.42
CA LEU A 50 -0.30 5.66 -43.43
C LEU A 50 1.00 6.06 -42.71
N SER A 51 1.27 7.36 -42.55
CA SER A 51 2.48 7.83 -41.85
C SER A 51 2.31 7.83 -40.34
N VAL A 52 3.28 7.27 -39.61
CA VAL A 52 3.33 7.29 -38.14
C VAL A 52 3.33 8.71 -37.57
N ARG A 53 3.83 9.71 -38.32
CA ARG A 53 3.78 11.13 -37.91
C ARG A 53 2.36 11.69 -37.80
N ARG A 54 1.36 11.03 -38.42
CA ARG A 54 -0.06 11.38 -38.29
C ARG A 54 -0.69 10.83 -37.01
N ALA A 55 0.05 10.06 -36.21
CA ALA A 55 -0.34 9.55 -34.90
C ALA A 55 0.60 10.06 -33.78
N PRO A 56 0.65 11.39 -33.53
CA PRO A 56 1.61 11.99 -32.59
C PRO A 56 1.46 11.46 -31.17
N GLU A 57 0.24 11.15 -30.72
CA GLU A 57 0.02 10.61 -29.36
C GLU A 57 0.61 9.20 -29.20
N PHE A 58 0.53 8.36 -30.24
CA PHE A 58 1.17 7.04 -30.22
C PHE A 58 2.70 7.16 -30.17
N LEU A 59 3.28 8.05 -30.98
CA LEU A 59 4.73 8.29 -30.95
C LEU A 59 5.20 8.82 -29.59
N ARG A 60 4.43 9.73 -29.01
CA ARG A 60 4.72 10.27 -27.67
C ARG A 60 4.63 9.17 -26.63
N SER A 61 3.58 8.34 -26.62
CA SER A 61 3.44 7.26 -25.62
C SER A 61 4.59 6.26 -25.72
N GLN A 62 4.97 5.85 -26.94
CA GLN A 62 6.11 4.97 -27.17
C GLN A 62 7.44 5.58 -26.71
N ALA A 63 7.64 6.88 -26.97
CA ALA A 63 8.84 7.59 -26.52
C ALA A 63 8.91 7.72 -24.99
N ILE A 64 7.75 7.94 -24.33
CA ILE A 64 7.66 7.97 -22.86
C ILE A 64 7.94 6.59 -22.29
N ASP A 65 7.32 5.53 -22.80
CA ASP A 65 7.53 4.17 -22.33
C ASP A 65 9.01 3.76 -22.44
N ALA A 66 9.64 4.03 -23.59
CA ALA A 66 11.06 3.77 -23.80
C ALA A 66 11.96 4.57 -22.82
N ALA A 67 11.59 5.83 -22.54
CA ALA A 67 12.30 6.65 -21.56
C ALA A 67 12.13 6.10 -20.13
N VAL A 68 10.93 5.63 -19.76
CA VAL A 68 10.66 4.99 -18.48
C VAL A 68 11.48 3.71 -18.35
N GLU A 69 11.43 2.82 -19.35
CA GLU A 69 12.22 1.59 -19.38
C GLU A 69 13.72 1.86 -19.16
N GLN A 70 14.28 2.84 -19.87
CA GLN A 70 15.70 3.18 -19.72
C GLN A 70 16.03 3.70 -18.32
N GLN A 71 15.15 4.51 -17.72
CA GLN A 71 15.37 5.09 -16.39
C GLN A 71 15.22 4.06 -15.27
N VAL A 72 14.31 3.09 -15.42
CA VAL A 72 14.02 2.08 -14.39
C VAL A 72 14.82 0.79 -14.55
N ALA A 73 15.53 0.60 -15.67
CA ALA A 73 16.37 -0.57 -15.92
C ALA A 73 17.35 -0.92 -14.78
N PRO A 74 18.04 0.04 -14.13
CA PRO A 74 18.91 -0.27 -12.98
C PRO A 74 18.11 -0.85 -11.81
N VAL A 75 16.93 -0.30 -11.51
CA VAL A 75 16.05 -0.79 -10.44
C VAL A 75 15.54 -2.19 -10.76
N LEU A 76 15.16 -2.45 -12.02
CA LEU A 76 14.72 -3.77 -12.47
C LEU A 76 15.83 -4.83 -12.35
N ALA A 77 17.07 -4.45 -12.61
CA ALA A 77 18.23 -5.34 -12.47
C ALA A 77 18.54 -5.69 -11.00
N ASP A 78 18.25 -4.77 -10.06
CA ASP A 78 18.50 -4.96 -8.63
C ASP A 78 17.37 -5.72 -7.91
N VAL A 79 16.24 -6.01 -8.58
CA VAL A 79 15.12 -6.73 -7.95
C VAL A 79 15.57 -8.17 -7.59
N PRO A 80 15.48 -8.60 -6.32
CA PRO A 80 15.84 -9.95 -5.90
C PRO A 80 15.04 -11.04 -6.63
N GLU A 81 15.64 -12.22 -6.83
CA GLU A 81 15.01 -13.32 -7.60
C GLU A 81 13.65 -13.77 -7.05
N GLN A 82 13.45 -13.68 -5.74
CA GLN A 82 12.21 -14.03 -5.02
C GLN A 82 11.28 -12.83 -4.88
N SER A 83 11.35 -11.87 -5.78
CA SER A 83 10.53 -10.67 -5.80
C SER A 83 10.18 -10.30 -7.23
N CYS A 84 9.07 -9.59 -7.39
CA CYS A 84 8.59 -9.08 -8.67
C CYS A 84 8.42 -7.57 -8.61
N LEU A 85 8.51 -6.92 -9.77
CA LEU A 85 8.20 -5.50 -9.92
C LEU A 85 7.40 -5.33 -11.21
N ALA A 86 6.30 -4.60 -11.14
CA ALA A 86 5.47 -4.21 -12.27
C ALA A 86 5.31 -2.70 -12.29
N ILE A 87 5.53 -2.08 -13.44
CA ILE A 87 5.29 -0.67 -13.68
C ILE A 87 4.14 -0.57 -14.67
N THR A 88 3.06 0.06 -14.22
CA THR A 88 1.83 0.21 -14.99
C THR A 88 1.43 1.67 -15.08
N ASP A 89 0.75 2.03 -16.16
CA ASP A 89 0.23 3.35 -16.45
C ASP A 89 -1.26 3.22 -16.79
N HIS A 90 -2.14 3.67 -15.89
CA HIS A 90 -3.60 3.56 -16.04
C HIS A 90 -4.08 2.15 -16.44
N GLY A 91 -3.49 1.10 -15.84
CA GLY A 91 -3.83 -0.31 -16.10
C GLY A 91 -3.16 -0.92 -17.33
N ARG A 92 -2.35 -0.15 -18.07
CA ARG A 92 -1.49 -0.66 -19.14
C ARG A 92 -0.12 -1.01 -18.57
N ASP A 93 0.40 -2.16 -18.95
CA ASP A 93 1.75 -2.54 -18.58
C ASP A 93 2.79 -1.75 -19.38
N VAL A 94 3.76 -1.15 -18.68
CA VAL A 94 4.88 -0.44 -19.28
C VAL A 94 6.09 -1.38 -19.30
N THR A 95 6.55 -1.81 -18.12
CA THR A 95 7.68 -2.74 -17.98
C THR A 95 7.68 -3.42 -16.61
N GLY A 96 8.52 -4.42 -16.40
CA GLY A 96 8.61 -5.13 -15.13
C GLY A 96 9.42 -6.42 -15.23
N VAL A 97 9.63 -7.05 -14.07
CA VAL A 97 10.36 -8.32 -13.94
C VAL A 97 9.57 -9.31 -13.09
N ARG A 98 9.54 -10.57 -13.56
CA ARG A 98 8.96 -11.73 -12.84
C ARG A 98 7.51 -11.50 -12.34
N ARG A 99 6.69 -10.83 -13.15
CA ARG A 99 5.31 -10.44 -12.77
C ARG A 99 4.40 -11.61 -12.43
N ASP A 100 4.60 -12.75 -13.09
CA ASP A 100 3.80 -13.95 -12.90
C ASP A 100 4.44 -14.94 -11.91
N LEU A 101 5.51 -14.53 -11.20
CA LEU A 101 6.16 -15.36 -10.19
C LEU A 101 5.20 -15.57 -9.01
N PRO A 102 4.85 -16.82 -8.66
CA PRO A 102 4.07 -17.08 -7.47
C PRO A 102 4.88 -16.71 -6.23
N LEU A 103 4.31 -15.86 -5.37
CA LEU A 103 4.93 -15.41 -4.12
C LEU A 103 4.06 -15.80 -2.93
N ILE A 104 4.68 -15.99 -1.76
CA ILE A 104 3.96 -16.16 -0.50
C ILE A 104 3.41 -14.78 -0.12
N PRO A 105 2.08 -14.57 -0.07
CA PRO A 105 1.50 -13.25 0.15
C PRO A 105 1.67 -12.75 1.59
N ALA A 106 1.97 -13.64 2.53
CA ALA A 106 2.02 -13.34 3.96
C ALA A 106 0.79 -12.53 4.39
N SER A 107 0.96 -11.41 5.10
CA SER A 107 -0.15 -10.57 5.53
C SER A 107 -0.91 -9.86 4.40
N VAL A 108 -0.41 -9.83 3.15
CA VAL A 108 -1.19 -9.34 1.99
C VAL A 108 -2.41 -10.22 1.75
N ASN A 109 -2.38 -11.49 2.18
CA ASN A 109 -3.55 -12.38 2.13
C ASN A 109 -4.76 -11.81 2.89
N LYS A 110 -4.55 -10.94 3.88
CA LYS A 110 -5.63 -10.26 4.61
C LYS A 110 -6.51 -9.42 3.70
N LEU A 111 -5.99 -8.91 2.57
CA LEU A 111 -6.81 -8.19 1.59
C LEU A 111 -7.90 -9.10 1.01
N LEU A 112 -7.51 -10.30 0.58
CA LEU A 112 -8.45 -11.29 0.03
C LEU A 112 -9.45 -11.77 1.09
N THR A 113 -8.97 -12.05 2.31
CA THR A 113 -9.85 -12.46 3.41
C THR A 113 -10.82 -11.35 3.81
N THR A 114 -10.38 -10.09 3.81
CA THR A 114 -11.24 -8.94 4.15
C THR A 114 -12.30 -8.73 3.08
N ASP A 115 -11.92 -8.78 1.80
CA ASP A 115 -12.86 -8.67 0.68
C ASP A 115 -13.93 -9.78 0.74
N ALA A 116 -13.51 -11.03 0.95
CA ALA A 116 -14.42 -12.15 1.12
C ALA A 116 -15.33 -11.99 2.34
N ALA A 117 -14.80 -11.52 3.48
CA ALA A 117 -15.60 -11.29 4.68
C ALA A 117 -16.66 -10.22 4.45
N VAL A 118 -16.31 -9.09 3.83
CA VAL A 118 -17.28 -8.02 3.50
C VAL A 118 -18.32 -8.50 2.49
N ALA A 119 -17.92 -9.28 1.49
CA ALA A 119 -18.83 -9.81 0.48
C ALA A 119 -19.82 -10.85 1.04
N VAL A 120 -19.38 -11.70 1.97
CA VAL A 120 -20.20 -12.78 2.54
C VAL A 120 -21.03 -12.31 3.73
N LEU A 121 -20.43 -11.57 4.66
CA LEU A 121 -21.09 -11.13 5.90
C LEU A 121 -21.83 -9.79 5.71
N GLY A 122 -21.32 -8.93 4.83
CA GLY A 122 -21.77 -7.55 4.67
C GLY A 122 -20.93 -6.57 5.51
N PRO A 123 -20.90 -5.28 5.13
CA PRO A 123 -20.05 -4.27 5.77
C PRO A 123 -20.54 -3.86 7.18
N THR A 124 -21.75 -4.24 7.57
CA THR A 124 -22.36 -3.91 8.86
C THR A 124 -22.66 -5.16 9.70
N ALA A 125 -22.04 -6.30 9.38
CA ALA A 125 -22.25 -7.53 10.12
C ALA A 125 -21.72 -7.40 11.55
N THR A 126 -22.44 -8.02 12.50
CA THR A 126 -22.02 -8.16 13.89
C THR A 126 -21.86 -9.65 14.23
N LEU A 127 -20.96 -9.95 15.16
CA LEU A 127 -20.73 -11.30 15.67
C LEU A 127 -21.29 -11.39 17.08
N ASP A 128 -22.28 -12.24 17.29
CA ASP A 128 -23.03 -12.30 18.54
C ASP A 128 -22.44 -13.34 19.49
N THR A 129 -22.03 -12.90 20.68
CA THR A 129 -21.72 -13.78 21.80
C THR A 129 -22.94 -13.88 22.71
N VAL A 130 -23.33 -15.09 23.07
CA VAL A 130 -24.64 -15.32 23.68
C VAL A 130 -24.56 -16.20 24.92
N VAL A 131 -25.31 -15.85 25.96
CA VAL A 131 -25.43 -16.67 27.16
C VAL A 131 -26.66 -17.59 27.09
N ARG A 132 -26.47 -18.85 27.47
CA ARG A 132 -27.51 -19.89 27.55
C ARG A 132 -27.43 -20.59 28.90
N ALA A 133 -28.53 -21.20 29.33
CA ALA A 133 -28.59 -21.97 30.57
C ALA A 133 -29.35 -23.28 30.33
N ASP A 134 -29.01 -24.33 31.07
CA ASP A 134 -29.76 -25.59 31.06
C ASP A 134 -31.22 -25.40 31.50
N ALA A 135 -31.46 -24.44 32.39
CA ALA A 135 -32.78 -24.07 32.89
C ALA A 135 -32.88 -22.56 33.10
N ALA A 136 -34.11 -22.03 32.99
CA ALA A 136 -34.40 -20.67 33.39
C ALA A 136 -34.13 -20.47 34.90
N PRO A 137 -33.72 -19.26 35.33
CA PRO A 137 -33.53 -18.98 36.75
C PRO A 137 -34.84 -19.16 37.53
N GLY A 138 -34.74 -19.76 38.71
CA GLY A 138 -35.85 -19.86 39.66
C GLY A 138 -36.27 -18.50 40.24
N PRO A 139 -37.35 -18.45 41.04
CA PRO A 139 -37.82 -17.21 41.68
C PRO A 139 -36.79 -16.55 42.62
N ASP A 140 -35.82 -17.32 43.10
CA ASP A 140 -34.69 -16.91 43.93
C ASP A 140 -33.46 -16.45 43.09
N GLY A 141 -33.55 -16.51 41.76
CA GLY A 141 -32.48 -16.19 40.82
C GLY A 141 -31.47 -17.31 40.61
N VAL A 142 -31.74 -18.52 41.11
CA VAL A 142 -30.84 -19.65 41.02
C VAL A 142 -31.06 -20.40 39.70
N VAL A 143 -29.98 -20.60 38.93
CA VAL A 143 -29.96 -21.53 37.79
C VAL A 143 -29.57 -22.92 38.29
N ALA A 144 -30.48 -23.89 38.18
CA ALA A 144 -30.23 -25.29 38.53
C ALA A 144 -29.64 -26.06 37.34
N GLY A 145 -28.37 -25.83 37.05
CA GLY A 145 -27.65 -26.41 35.92
C GLY A 145 -26.49 -25.53 35.48
N ASN A 146 -25.94 -25.81 34.29
CA ASN A 146 -24.84 -25.04 33.73
C ASN A 146 -25.31 -23.75 33.07
N LEU A 147 -24.40 -22.78 33.06
CA LEU A 147 -24.47 -21.57 32.23
C LEU A 147 -23.41 -21.68 31.13
N TYR A 148 -23.78 -21.38 29.90
CA TYR A 148 -22.95 -21.48 28.72
C TYR A 148 -22.73 -20.10 28.12
N LEU A 149 -21.47 -19.74 27.86
CA LEU A 149 -21.09 -18.61 27.04
C LEU A 149 -20.79 -19.12 25.63
N VAL A 150 -21.74 -18.97 24.72
CA VAL A 150 -21.63 -19.43 23.33
C VAL A 150 -20.95 -18.34 22.50
N GLY A 151 -19.75 -18.63 22.01
CA GLY A 151 -18.92 -17.70 21.25
C GLY A 151 -19.41 -17.49 19.81
N GLY A 152 -19.62 -16.22 19.43
CA GLY A 152 -19.91 -15.82 18.05
C GLY A 152 -18.67 -15.63 17.19
N GLY A 153 -17.48 -15.61 17.80
CA GLY A 153 -16.22 -15.29 17.16
C GLY A 153 -15.88 -13.80 17.15
N ASP A 154 -16.43 -13.01 18.08
CA ASP A 154 -16.06 -11.60 18.24
C ASP A 154 -14.55 -11.48 18.54
N PRO A 155 -13.73 -10.97 17.59
CA PRO A 155 -12.29 -10.86 17.79
C PRO A 155 -11.93 -9.70 18.73
N LEU A 156 -12.93 -8.93 19.17
CA LEU A 156 -12.80 -7.76 20.03
C LEU A 156 -13.35 -8.01 21.44
N LEU A 157 -13.68 -9.23 21.85
CA LEU A 157 -14.17 -9.50 23.21
C LEU A 157 -13.00 -9.58 24.22
N PHE A 158 -12.88 -8.59 25.10
CA PHE A 158 -11.78 -8.47 26.06
C PHE A 158 -12.27 -8.38 27.51
N THR A 159 -11.48 -8.94 28.42
CA THR A 159 -11.55 -8.61 29.86
C THR A 159 -10.57 -7.50 30.17
N GLU A 160 -10.82 -6.74 31.24
CA GLU A 160 -9.90 -5.70 31.72
C GLU A 160 -8.48 -6.23 31.99
N GLY A 161 -8.40 -7.43 32.58
CA GLY A 161 -7.11 -8.08 32.84
C GLY A 161 -6.37 -8.50 31.57
N PHE A 162 -7.09 -8.86 30.50
CA PHE A 162 -6.48 -9.20 29.22
C PHE A 162 -6.05 -7.95 28.45
N ARG A 163 -6.83 -6.87 28.53
CA ARG A 163 -6.56 -5.57 27.88
C ARG A 163 -5.17 -5.04 28.22
N VAL A 164 -4.79 -5.04 29.49
CA VAL A 164 -3.48 -4.53 29.96
C VAL A 164 -2.28 -5.37 29.52
N THR A 165 -2.50 -6.52 28.88
CA THR A 165 -1.43 -7.36 28.31
C THR A 165 -1.13 -7.01 26.85
N LEU A 166 -2.01 -6.24 26.20
CA LEU A 166 -1.88 -5.86 24.80
C LEU A 166 -0.83 -4.76 24.66
N LYS A 167 -0.14 -4.77 23.51
CA LYS A 167 0.85 -3.73 23.17
C LYS A 167 0.21 -2.39 22.80
N ASP A 168 -1.08 -2.42 22.49
CA ASP A 168 -1.86 -1.29 22.00
C ASP A 168 -3.11 -1.20 22.87
N GLU A 169 -3.09 -0.25 23.81
CA GLU A 169 -4.15 -0.09 24.81
C GLU A 169 -5.38 0.63 24.25
N ASP A 170 -5.25 1.27 23.08
CA ASP A 170 -6.29 2.11 22.45
C ASP A 170 -7.13 1.33 21.40
N GLN A 171 -7.02 0.00 21.36
CA GLN A 171 -7.81 -0.82 20.45
C GLN A 171 -9.31 -0.71 20.74
N ILE A 172 -10.12 -0.85 19.69
CA ILE A 172 -11.58 -0.97 19.83
C ILE A 172 -11.88 -2.31 20.49
N GLN A 173 -12.76 -2.32 21.49
CA GLN A 173 -13.05 -3.49 22.30
C GLN A 173 -14.53 -3.60 22.65
N THR A 174 -15.00 -4.83 22.71
CA THR A 174 -16.22 -5.26 23.38
C THR A 174 -15.85 -5.66 24.81
N ASP A 175 -16.40 -4.95 25.79
CA ASP A 175 -16.15 -5.24 27.21
C ASP A 175 -16.90 -6.51 27.65
N PHE A 176 -16.16 -7.51 28.13
CA PHE A 176 -16.71 -8.73 28.68
C PHE A 176 -17.57 -8.48 29.93
N ALA A 177 -17.31 -7.43 30.71
CA ALA A 177 -18.12 -7.10 31.88
C ALA A 177 -19.59 -6.84 31.51
N ALA A 178 -19.85 -6.31 30.30
CA ALA A 178 -21.21 -6.11 29.81
C ALA A 178 -22.00 -7.44 29.68
N VAL A 179 -21.31 -8.56 29.41
CA VAL A 179 -21.93 -9.89 29.39
C VAL A 179 -22.34 -10.31 30.81
N ALA A 180 -21.48 -10.08 31.79
CA ALA A 180 -21.77 -10.36 33.20
C ALA A 180 -22.93 -9.50 33.72
N ASP A 181 -22.95 -8.22 33.38
CA ASP A 181 -24.03 -7.30 33.71
C ASP A 181 -25.36 -7.75 33.09
N ALA A 182 -25.34 -8.23 31.84
CA ALA A 182 -26.53 -8.77 31.19
C ALA A 182 -27.06 -10.04 31.88
N VAL A 183 -26.18 -10.90 32.39
CA VAL A 183 -26.55 -12.09 33.17
C VAL A 183 -27.21 -11.70 34.49
N ALA A 184 -26.62 -10.74 35.21
CA ALA A 184 -27.19 -10.23 36.46
C ALA A 184 -28.54 -9.52 36.21
N ALA A 185 -28.65 -8.72 35.15
CA ALA A 185 -29.89 -8.05 34.74
C ALA A 185 -30.99 -9.04 34.33
N ALA A 186 -30.64 -10.24 33.87
CA ALA A 186 -31.57 -11.33 33.62
C ALA A 186 -32.10 -12.00 34.92
N GLY A 187 -31.68 -11.53 36.10
CA GLY A 187 -32.14 -12.00 37.40
C GLY A 187 -31.38 -13.22 37.92
N ILE A 188 -30.26 -13.60 37.29
CA ILE A 188 -29.42 -14.71 37.74
C ILE A 188 -28.52 -14.22 38.88
N THR A 189 -28.63 -14.86 40.05
CA THR A 189 -27.88 -14.52 41.27
C THR A 189 -26.94 -15.65 41.70
N GLU A 190 -27.25 -16.89 41.34
CA GLU A 190 -26.46 -18.09 41.67
C GLU A 190 -26.56 -19.10 40.52
N VAL A 191 -25.43 -19.73 40.17
CA VAL A 191 -25.40 -20.86 39.22
C VAL A 191 -25.02 -22.12 40.00
N ARG A 192 -25.95 -23.07 40.12
CA ARG A 192 -25.72 -24.39 40.75
C ARG A 192 -25.32 -25.41 39.69
N GLY A 193 -24.20 -25.14 39.05
CA GLY A 193 -23.59 -25.94 37.99
C GLY A 193 -22.26 -25.34 37.55
N GLY A 194 -21.82 -25.65 36.34
CA GLY A 194 -20.63 -25.09 35.72
C GLY A 194 -20.91 -23.81 34.94
N ILE A 195 -19.86 -23.00 34.76
CA ILE A 195 -19.80 -21.94 33.75
C ILE A 195 -18.92 -22.47 32.62
N VAL A 196 -19.49 -22.62 31.43
CA VAL A 196 -18.86 -23.31 30.30
C VAL A 196 -18.67 -22.32 29.14
N GLY A 197 -17.44 -22.16 28.67
CA GLY A 197 -17.19 -21.54 27.37
C GLY A 197 -17.51 -22.53 26.26
N ASP A 198 -18.48 -22.20 25.41
CA ASP A 198 -18.88 -23.01 24.27
C ASP A 198 -18.32 -22.41 22.98
N GLU A 199 -17.27 -23.06 22.48
CA GLU A 199 -16.57 -22.71 21.24
C GLU A 199 -17.02 -23.56 20.03
N SER A 200 -18.03 -24.42 20.18
CA SER A 200 -18.45 -25.41 19.18
C SER A 200 -19.02 -24.85 17.87
N ARG A 201 -19.18 -23.51 17.78
CA ARG A 201 -19.60 -22.83 16.55
C ARG A 201 -18.55 -22.99 15.44
N TYR A 202 -17.27 -23.05 15.81
CA TYR A 202 -16.14 -23.23 14.90
C TYR A 202 -15.37 -24.52 15.29
N ASP A 203 -14.60 -25.09 14.38
CA ASP A 203 -14.05 -26.46 14.44
C ASP A 203 -12.71 -26.62 15.19
#